data_AF-A0A934LT56-F1
#
_entry.id   AF-A0A934LT56-F1
#
_cell.length_a   1.000
_cell.length_b   1.000
_cell.length_c   1.000
_cell.angle_alpha   90.00
_cell.angle_beta   90.00
_cell.angle_gamma   90.00
#
_symmetry.space_group_name_H-M   'P 1'
#
loop_
_entity.id
_entity.type
_entity.pdbx_description
1 polymer ?
#
loop_
_entity_poly.entity_id
_entity_poly.type
_entity_poly.pdbx_seq_one_letter_code
_entity_poly.pdbx_strand_id
1 'polypeptide(L)'
;MTQKPPPDPNKPVFIFDTHGDWQATKIGDSIYSSRGEYIGFIENGIDIYKNDGEWVGRLSKDGRILRKRTERRRELHSNPPPKPPKPEKMPGRSPLPPMMAELDYGTIDVLEDDPEIFKRISDLRPDME
;
A
#
# COMPACT_ATOMS: atom_id res chain seq x y z
N MET A 1 -19.20 29.82 -10.52
CA MET A 1 -18.02 29.09 -9.97
C MET A 1 -18.50 27.69 -9.61
N THR A 2 -18.21 26.69 -10.44
CA THR A 2 -18.69 25.31 -10.20
C THR A 2 -17.73 24.63 -9.23
N GLN A 3 -18.19 24.31 -8.01
CA GLN A 3 -17.39 23.54 -7.06
C GLN A 3 -17.17 22.13 -7.63
N LYS A 4 -15.92 21.67 -7.69
CA LYS A 4 -15.58 20.30 -8.07
C LYS A 4 -16.13 19.36 -6.99
N PRO A 5 -16.86 18.29 -7.34
CA PRO A 5 -17.33 17.33 -6.35
C PRO A 5 -16.13 16.74 -5.58
N PRO A 6 -16.32 16.37 -4.30
CA PRO A 6 -15.26 15.73 -3.53
C PRO A 6 -14.76 14.48 -4.27
N PRO A 7 -13.45 14.19 -4.20
CA PRO A 7 -12.90 13.00 -4.84
C PRO A 7 -13.60 11.75 -4.30
N ASP A 8 -14.01 10.86 -5.21
CA ASP A 8 -14.66 9.61 -4.86
C ASP A 8 -13.71 8.76 -4.00
N PRO A 9 -14.07 8.40 -2.75
CA PRO A 9 -13.19 7.66 -1.86
C PRO A 9 -12.88 6.25 -2.38
N ASN A 10 -13.75 5.70 -3.26
CA ASN A 10 -13.55 4.41 -3.90
C ASN A 10 -12.79 4.53 -5.22
N LYS A 11 -12.31 5.72 -5.58
CA LYS A 11 -11.45 5.87 -6.75
C LYS A 11 -10.16 5.05 -6.53
N PRO A 12 -9.79 4.18 -7.48
CA PRO A 12 -8.57 3.40 -7.35
C PRO A 12 -7.34 4.31 -7.35
N VAL A 13 -6.47 4.09 -6.37
CA VAL A 13 -5.11 4.65 -6.32
C VAL A 13 -4.15 3.50 -6.56
N PHE A 14 -3.27 3.67 -7.53
CA PHE A 14 -2.36 2.62 -7.97
C PHE A 14 -1.05 2.73 -7.22
N ILE A 15 -0.53 1.58 -6.82
CA ILE A 15 0.71 1.44 -6.09
C ILE A 15 1.74 0.80 -7.02
N PHE A 16 2.87 1.48 -7.17
CA PHE A 16 3.97 1.08 -8.04
C PHE A 16 5.25 0.89 -7.24
N ASP A 17 6.23 0.22 -7.85
CA ASP A 17 7.63 0.33 -7.44
C ASP A 17 8.35 1.45 -8.22
N THR A 18 9.64 1.68 -7.92
CA THR A 18 10.52 2.62 -8.62
C THR A 18 10.58 2.41 -10.14
N HIS A 19 10.43 1.17 -10.62
CA HIS A 19 10.45 0.87 -12.05
C HIS A 19 9.13 1.20 -12.75
N GLY A 20 8.10 1.56 -11.99
CA GLY A 20 6.77 1.87 -12.50
C GLY A 20 5.91 0.63 -12.72
N ASP A 21 6.33 -0.54 -12.21
CA ASP A 21 5.52 -1.74 -12.28
C ASP A 21 4.38 -1.65 -11.26
N TRP A 22 3.17 -1.98 -11.71
CA TRP A 22 1.98 -1.94 -10.86
C TRP A 22 1.92 -3.16 -9.95
N GLN A 23 2.06 -2.91 -8.65
CA GLN A 23 2.11 -3.96 -7.62
C GLN A 23 0.77 -4.14 -6.90
N ALA A 24 0.05 -3.05 -6.62
CA ALA A 24 -1.19 -3.08 -5.85
C ALA A 24 -2.14 -1.92 -6.17
N THR A 25 -3.39 -2.01 -5.71
CA THR A 25 -4.39 -0.95 -5.83
C THR A 25 -5.07 -0.71 -4.50
N LYS A 26 -5.08 0.55 -4.06
CA LYS A 26 -5.91 1.04 -2.97
C LYS A 26 -7.30 1.41 -3.51
N ILE A 27 -8.34 0.90 -2.88
CA ILE A 27 -9.75 1.28 -3.11
C ILE A 27 -10.37 1.53 -1.73
N GLY A 28 -10.88 2.75 -1.49
CA GLY A 28 -11.20 3.18 -0.12
C GLY A 28 -9.94 3.08 0.75
N ASP A 29 -10.06 2.47 1.92
CA ASP A 29 -8.92 2.24 2.82
C ASP A 29 -8.29 0.84 2.67
N SER A 30 -8.74 0.07 1.68
CA SER A 30 -8.29 -1.31 1.46
C SER A 30 -7.29 -1.39 0.32
N ILE A 31 -6.31 -2.27 0.46
CA ILE A 31 -5.26 -2.50 -0.53
C ILE A 31 -5.40 -3.92 -1.08
N TYR A 32 -5.42 -4.01 -2.40
CA TYR A 32 -5.59 -5.26 -3.14
C TYR A 32 -4.39 -5.52 -4.04
N SER A 33 -4.02 -6.79 -4.21
CA SER A 33 -3.07 -7.20 -5.24
C SER A 33 -3.62 -6.92 -6.64
N SER A 34 -2.77 -7.01 -7.66
CA SER A 34 -3.19 -6.94 -9.08
C SER A 34 -4.26 -7.99 -9.46
N ARG A 35 -4.42 -9.07 -8.66
CA ARG A 35 -5.45 -10.11 -8.81
C ARG A 35 -6.75 -9.83 -8.03
N GLY A 36 -6.79 -8.74 -7.26
CA GLY A 36 -7.93 -8.37 -6.43
C GLY A 36 -7.98 -9.10 -5.09
N GLU A 37 -6.86 -9.66 -4.63
CA GLU A 37 -6.76 -10.26 -3.30
C GLU A 37 -6.47 -9.18 -2.27
N TYR A 38 -7.19 -9.18 -1.15
CA TYR A 38 -6.93 -8.24 -0.06
C TYR A 38 -5.60 -8.56 0.62
N ILE A 39 -4.68 -7.59 0.63
CA ILE A 39 -3.31 -7.74 1.13
C ILE A 39 -2.97 -6.75 2.26
N GLY A 40 -3.77 -5.71 2.44
CA GLY A 40 -3.48 -4.70 3.45
C GLY A 40 -4.49 -3.57 3.48
N PHE A 41 -4.21 -2.57 4.29
CA PHE A 41 -5.05 -1.40 4.47
C PHE A 41 -4.18 -0.16 4.63
N ILE A 42 -4.81 1.00 4.46
CA ILE A 42 -4.22 2.29 4.74
C ILE A 42 -4.89 2.90 5.98
N GLU A 43 -4.10 3.60 6.78
CA GLU A 43 -4.58 4.37 7.92
C GLU A 43 -4.06 5.81 7.82
N ASN A 44 -4.79 6.76 8.40
CA ASN A 44 -4.43 8.18 8.42
C ASN A 44 -4.19 8.76 7.00
N GLY A 45 -4.75 8.11 5.97
CA GLY A 45 -4.62 8.47 4.57
C GLY A 45 -3.26 8.17 3.92
N ILE A 46 -2.24 7.73 4.67
CA ILE A 46 -0.88 7.49 4.13
C ILE A 46 -0.17 6.26 4.70
N ASP A 47 -0.42 5.84 5.94
CA ASP A 47 0.33 4.72 6.55
C ASP A 47 -0.23 3.40 6.02
N ILE A 48 0.63 2.59 5.39
CA ILE A 48 0.25 1.29 4.82
C ILE A 48 0.60 0.19 5.79
N TYR A 49 -0.38 -0.68 6.02
CA TYR A 49 -0.25 -1.89 6.82
C TYR A 49 -0.64 -3.10 5.98
N LYS A 50 -0.03 -4.24 6.28
CA LYS A 50 -0.48 -5.54 5.79
C LYS A 50 -1.75 -5.98 6.52
N ASN A 51 -2.42 -7.00 5.97
CA ASN A 51 -3.61 -7.60 6.59
C ASN A 51 -3.35 -8.18 8.00
N ASP A 52 -2.09 -8.43 8.34
CA ASP A 52 -1.65 -8.92 9.64
C ASP A 52 -1.32 -7.81 10.65
N GLY A 53 -1.44 -6.55 10.24
CA GLY A 53 -1.15 -5.40 11.06
C GLY A 53 0.32 -4.95 11.03
N GLU A 54 1.19 -5.59 10.26
CA GLU A 54 2.56 -5.09 10.10
C GLU A 54 2.57 -3.80 9.28
N TRP A 55 3.14 -2.75 9.84
CA TRP A 55 3.36 -1.49 9.13
C TRP A 55 4.47 -1.66 8.09
N VAL A 56 4.16 -1.28 6.85
CA VAL A 56 5.05 -1.43 5.70
C VAL A 56 5.80 -0.14 5.41
N GLY A 57 5.07 0.99 5.37
CA GLY A 57 5.61 2.27 4.93
C GLY A 57 4.52 3.34 4.79
N ARG A 58 4.82 4.43 4.09
CA ARG A 58 3.88 5.50 3.77
C ARG A 58 3.66 5.59 2.26
N LEU A 59 2.40 5.73 1.84
CA LEU A 59 2.04 5.96 0.45
C LEU A 59 2.54 7.34 0.00
N SER A 60 3.38 7.37 -1.03
CA SER A 60 3.85 8.60 -1.66
C SER A 60 2.78 9.19 -2.59
N LYS A 61 2.98 10.43 -3.01
CA LYS A 61 2.10 11.08 -4.01
C LYS A 61 2.24 10.46 -5.41
N ASP A 62 3.39 9.86 -5.72
CA ASP A 62 3.66 9.18 -6.99
C ASP A 62 3.20 7.71 -6.99
N GLY A 63 2.71 7.20 -5.85
CA GLY A 63 2.16 5.85 -5.74
C GLY A 63 3.15 4.80 -5.25
N ARG A 64 4.34 5.15 -4.77
CA ARG A 64 5.25 4.20 -4.12
C ARG A 64 4.98 4.05 -2.63
N ILE A 65 5.46 2.95 -2.05
CA ILE A 65 5.47 2.76 -0.59
C ILE A 65 6.86 3.13 -0.09
N LEU A 66 6.98 4.27 0.59
CA LEU A 66 8.26 4.81 1.01
C LEU A 66 8.48 4.68 2.51
N ARG A 67 9.73 4.47 2.90
CA ARG A 67 10.17 4.42 4.30
C ARG A 67 11.50 5.11 4.46
N LYS A 68 11.75 5.74 5.63
CA LYS A 68 13.11 6.18 5.96
C LYS A 68 13.98 4.95 6.20
N ARG A 69 15.19 4.92 5.66
CA ARG A 69 16.15 3.82 5.86
C ARG A 69 16.45 3.57 7.35
N THR A 70 16.36 4.61 8.17
CA THR A 70 16.56 4.57 9.62
C THR A 70 15.26 4.41 10.43
N GLU A 71 14.11 4.27 9.76
CA GLU A 71 12.82 4.12 10.45
C GLU A 71 12.84 2.82 11.25
N ARG A 72 12.52 2.93 12.55
CA ARG A 72 12.42 1.75 13.40
C ARG A 72 11.19 0.95 13.04
N ARG A 73 11.30 -0.37 13.20
CA ARG A 73 10.16 -1.27 13.10
C ARG A 73 9.12 -0.88 14.16
N ARG A 74 7.86 -0.85 13.76
CA ARG A 74 6.72 -0.60 14.65
C ARG A 74 6.19 -1.91 15.20
N GLU A 75 5.48 -1.83 16.32
CA GLU A 75 4.67 -2.94 16.81
C GLU A 75 3.56 -3.27 15.80
N LEU A 76 3.04 -4.50 15.85
CA LEU A 76 1.89 -4.87 15.03
C LEU A 76 0.69 -4.01 15.41
N HIS A 77 -0.08 -3.61 14.41
CA HIS A 77 -1.34 -2.93 14.60
C HIS A 77 -2.28 -3.84 15.41
N SER A 78 -2.72 -3.39 16.58
CA SER A 78 -3.43 -4.22 17.56
C SER A 78 -4.81 -4.71 17.08
N ASN A 79 -5.45 -3.97 16.18
CA ASN A 79 -6.79 -4.29 15.68
C ASN A 79 -6.92 -3.98 14.19
N PRO A 80 -6.32 -4.78 13.29
CA PRO A 80 -6.45 -4.56 11.85
C PRO A 80 -7.93 -4.67 11.44
N PRO A 81 -8.37 -3.87 10.44
CA PRO A 81 -9.76 -3.91 9.98
C PRO A 81 -10.11 -5.30 9.42
N PRO A 82 -11.39 -5.70 9.50
CA PRO A 82 -11.83 -6.96 8.92
C PRO A 82 -11.62 -6.96 7.41
N LYS A 83 -11.36 -8.15 6.84
CA LYS A 83 -11.17 -8.31 5.40
C LYS A 83 -12.40 -7.79 4.64
N PRO A 84 -12.24 -6.79 3.75
CA PRO A 84 -13.32 -6.26 2.94
C PRO A 84 -13.78 -7.27 1.88
N PRO A 85 -15.00 -7.09 1.32
CA PRO A 85 -15.43 -7.87 0.17
C PRO A 85 -14.52 -7.61 -1.04
N LYS A 86 -14.47 -8.57 -1.97
CA LYS A 86 -13.71 -8.40 -3.21
C LYS A 86 -14.25 -7.18 -3.99
N PRO A 87 -13.40 -6.25 -4.43
CA PRO A 87 -13.84 -5.07 -5.15
C PRO A 87 -14.46 -5.44 -6.50
N GLU A 88 -15.63 -4.88 -6.80
CA GLU A 88 -16.35 -5.10 -8.07
C GLU A 88 -15.59 -4.49 -9.26
N LYS A 89 -14.87 -3.39 -9.03
CA LYS A 89 -14.17 -2.61 -10.07
C LYS A 89 -12.66 -2.64 -9.84
N MET A 90 -12.05 -3.80 -10.07
CA MET A 90 -10.60 -3.87 -10.21
C MET A 90 -10.18 -3.37 -11.60
N PRO A 91 -9.05 -2.65 -11.70
CA PRO A 91 -8.45 -2.35 -12.99
C PRO A 91 -8.08 -3.65 -13.70
N GLY A 92 -8.50 -3.83 -14.95
CA GLY A 92 -8.17 -5.04 -15.72
C GLY A 92 -6.75 -5.03 -16.31
N ARG A 93 -6.05 -3.90 -16.26
CA ARG A 93 -4.69 -3.70 -16.79
C ARG A 93 -3.92 -2.72 -15.93
N SER A 94 -2.60 -2.82 -16.00
CA SER A 94 -1.70 -1.84 -15.40
C SER A 94 -1.97 -0.46 -15.99
N PRO A 95 -2.19 0.57 -15.15
CA PRO A 95 -2.21 1.95 -15.62
C PRO A 95 -0.80 2.37 -16.07
N LEU A 96 -0.72 3.48 -16.80
CA LEU A 96 0.57 4.12 -17.03
C LEU A 96 1.09 4.69 -15.70
N PRO A 97 2.30 4.33 -15.24
CA PRO A 97 2.89 4.93 -14.06
C PRO A 97 3.12 6.44 -14.27
N PRO A 98 3.02 7.25 -13.21
CA PRO A 98 3.47 8.63 -13.27
C PRO A 98 4.99 8.71 -13.43
N MET A 99 5.52 9.91 -13.67
CA MET A 99 6.95 10.14 -13.56
C MET A 99 7.38 9.98 -12.11
N MET A 100 8.22 8.98 -11.84
CA MET A 100 8.70 8.70 -10.49
C MET A 100 9.66 9.79 -10.03
N ALA A 101 9.48 10.27 -8.80
CA ALA A 101 10.41 11.20 -8.19
C ALA A 101 11.71 10.48 -7.79
N GLU A 102 12.85 11.14 -7.96
CA GLU A 102 14.12 10.64 -7.41
C GLU A 102 14.03 10.55 -5.89
N LEU A 103 14.56 9.46 -5.33
CA LEU A 103 14.63 9.26 -3.89
C LEU A 103 15.96 9.77 -3.36
N ASP A 104 15.91 10.45 -2.21
CA ASP A 104 17.10 10.74 -1.45
C ASP A 104 17.67 9.48 -0.80
N TYR A 105 18.96 9.49 -0.44
CA TYR A 105 19.65 8.35 0.16
C TYR A 105 18.97 7.83 1.45
N GLY A 106 18.30 8.72 2.19
CA GLY A 106 17.62 8.42 3.45
C GLY A 106 16.27 7.75 3.28
N THR A 107 15.75 7.66 2.06
CA THR A 107 14.44 7.09 1.74
C THR A 107 14.61 5.84 0.87
N ILE A 108 13.81 4.82 1.14
CA ILE A 108 13.75 3.58 0.36
C ILE A 108 12.35 3.38 -0.19
N ASP A 109 12.25 2.80 -1.38
CA ASP A 109 11.03 2.15 -1.85
C ASP A 109 10.98 0.75 -1.26
N VAL A 110 9.92 0.46 -0.50
CA VAL A 110 9.75 -0.82 0.19
C VAL A 110 9.50 -1.96 -0.79
N LEU A 111 8.88 -1.71 -1.94
CA LEU A 111 8.59 -2.75 -2.94
C LEU A 111 9.81 -3.08 -3.80
N GLU A 112 10.76 -2.15 -3.92
CA GLU A 112 12.08 -2.41 -4.50
C GLU A 112 12.97 -3.21 -3.52
N ASP A 113 12.96 -2.83 -2.23
CA ASP A 113 13.78 -3.45 -1.17
C ASP A 113 13.27 -4.84 -0.75
N ASP A 114 11.95 -5.02 -0.63
CA ASP A 114 11.29 -6.29 -0.29
C ASP A 114 10.06 -6.52 -1.20
N PRO A 115 10.26 -7.05 -2.43
CA PRO A 115 9.18 -7.30 -3.39
C PRO A 115 8.13 -8.30 -2.90
N GLU A 116 8.44 -9.07 -1.86
CA GLU A 116 7.58 -10.13 -1.33
C GLU A 116 6.92 -9.74 0.01
N ILE A 117 7.05 -8.48 0.43
CA ILE A 117 6.57 -7.97 1.71
C ILE A 117 5.10 -8.35 2.00
N PHE A 118 4.22 -8.26 1.00
CA PHE A 118 2.80 -8.57 1.11
C PHE A 118 2.46 -10.07 1.03
N LYS A 119 3.40 -10.93 0.61
CA LYS A 119 3.21 -12.38 0.54
C LYS A 119 3.62 -13.08 1.82
N ARG A 120 4.60 -12.53 2.54
CA ARG A 120 5.10 -13.10 3.79
C ARG A 120 4.26 -12.66 4.99
N ILE A 121 4.16 -13.55 5.97
CA ILE A 121 3.58 -13.25 7.27
C ILE A 121 4.62 -12.52 8.11
N SER A 122 4.19 -11.54 8.92
CA SER A 122 5.08 -10.85 9.85
C SER A 122 5.65 -11.81 10.90
N ASP A 123 6.96 -11.77 11.08
CA ASP A 123 7.69 -12.46 12.15
C ASP A 123 7.45 -11.84 13.54
N LEU A 124 6.76 -10.69 13.62
CA LEU A 124 6.27 -10.14 14.89
C LEU A 124 4.99 -10.84 15.38
N ARG A 125 4.36 -11.66 14.54
CA ARG A 125 3.22 -12.45 15.01
C ARG A 125 3.72 -13.41 16.08
N PRO A 126 3.03 -13.52 17.22
CA PRO A 126 3.35 -14.57 18.18
C PRO A 126 3.23 -15.92 17.47
N ASP A 127 4.21 -16.79 17.70
CA ASP A 127 4.15 -18.18 17.26
C ASP A 127 2.87 -18.78 17.85
N MET A 128 1.96 -19.22 16.98
CA MET A 128 0.79 -19.95 17.44
C MET A 128 1.23 -21.40 17.67
N GLU A 129 1.31 -21.80 18.94
CA GLU A 129 1.44 -23.20 19.37
C GLU A 129 0.24 -24.05 18.91
#